data_AF-A0A9Q4GIG9-F1
#
_entry.id   AF-A0A9Q4GIG9-F1
#
_cell.length_a   1.000
_cell.length_b   1.000
_cell.length_c   1.000
_cell.angle_alpha   90.00
_cell.angle_beta   90.00
_cell.angle_gamma   90.00
#
_symmetry.space_group_name_H-M   'P 1'
#
loop_
_entity.id
_entity.type
_entity.pdbx_description
1 polymer ?
#
loop_
_entity_poly.entity_id
_entity_poly.type
_entity_poly.pdbx_seq_one_letter_code
_entity_poly.pdbx_strand_id
1 'polypeptide(L)'
;MQNEVYRVRASFEVPLDELRSFLDGYEPPAEIDGVDVERRGNKLLLTADADRDASNYTPTALLKASLKERRLYKTDEGWSREDPRNEAFGEDEVESKTVEYACFKGDRETVLQNTALRYPMFGVLSDIALFAGVGELTGIAVVDGELSATRIIEGEERPATVEVVDPNEGRNETNASGWRDNSLIG
;
A
#
# COMPACT_ATOMS: atom_id res chain seq x y z
N MET A 1 -23.33 8.08 -6.14
CA MET A 1 -22.40 7.20 -6.91
C MET A 1 -21.50 6.51 -5.90
N GLN A 2 -20.98 5.32 -6.20
CA GLN A 2 -20.15 4.58 -5.24
C GLN A 2 -18.68 4.81 -5.55
N ASN A 3 -17.89 5.17 -4.52
CA ASN A 3 -16.44 5.27 -4.63
C ASN A 3 -15.85 3.86 -4.72
N GLU A 4 -14.96 3.61 -5.67
CA GLU A 4 -14.39 2.28 -5.90
C GLU A 4 -12.90 2.36 -6.21
N VAL A 5 -12.13 1.44 -5.62
CA VAL A 5 -10.69 1.32 -5.84
C VAL A 5 -10.42 0.19 -6.81
N TYR A 6 -9.91 0.52 -8.00
CA TYR A 6 -9.61 -0.44 -9.06
C TYR A 6 -8.21 -1.07 -8.89
N ARG A 7 -7.22 -0.22 -8.61
CA ARG A 7 -5.82 -0.62 -8.53
C ARG A 7 -5.20 -0.04 -7.27
N VAL A 8 -4.38 -0.85 -6.62
CA VAL A 8 -3.45 -0.43 -5.56
C VAL A 8 -2.14 -1.17 -5.81
N ARG A 9 -1.02 -0.49 -5.61
CA ARG A 9 0.29 -1.10 -5.39
C ARG A 9 0.97 -0.33 -4.27
N ALA A 10 1.23 -1.03 -3.17
CA ALA A 10 1.95 -0.52 -2.03
C ALA A 10 3.31 -1.20 -1.92
N SER A 11 4.33 -0.42 -1.60
CA SER A 11 5.66 -0.88 -1.24
C SER A 11 6.32 0.17 -0.34
N PHE A 12 5.83 0.27 0.89
CA PHE A 12 6.36 1.17 1.91
C PHE A 12 6.38 0.48 3.28
N GLU A 13 7.12 1.04 4.24
CA GLU A 13 7.19 0.51 5.60
C GLU A 13 7.32 1.61 6.64
N VAL A 14 6.70 1.41 7.79
CA VAL A 14 6.67 2.38 8.90
C VAL A 14 7.13 1.66 10.18
N PRO A 15 7.95 2.29 11.04
CA PRO A 15 8.20 1.74 12.38
C PRO A 15 6.87 1.47 13.10
N LEU A 16 6.71 0.29 13.69
CA LEU A 16 5.43 -0.13 14.27
C LEU A 16 4.97 0.82 15.39
N ASP A 17 5.89 1.30 16.21
CA ASP A 17 5.59 2.24 17.30
C ASP A 17 5.17 3.61 16.76
N GLU A 18 5.77 4.07 15.66
CA GLU A 18 5.38 5.32 15.00
C GLU A 18 4.02 5.19 14.31
N LEU A 19 3.74 4.05 13.66
CA LEU A 19 2.42 3.77 13.10
C LEU A 19 1.32 3.79 14.18
N ARG A 20 1.60 3.19 15.34
CA ARG A 20 0.66 3.22 16.47
C ARG A 20 0.45 4.63 17.01
N SER A 21 1.53 5.40 17.12
CA SER A 21 1.47 6.79 17.57
C SER A 21 0.73 7.67 16.56
N PHE A 22 0.88 7.42 15.26
CA PHE A 22 0.13 8.08 14.20
C PHE A 22 -1.37 7.82 14.33
N LEU A 23 -1.76 6.56 14.59
CA LEU A 23 -3.17 6.19 14.75
C LEU A 23 -3.79 6.68 16.06
N ASP A 24 -3.00 6.93 17.10
CA ASP A 24 -3.44 7.49 18.39
C ASP A 24 -3.76 8.99 18.24
N GLY A 25 -4.97 9.28 17.78
CA GLY A 25 -5.43 10.64 17.46
C GLY A 25 -5.56 10.93 15.96
N TYR A 26 -5.36 9.93 15.10
CA TYR A 26 -5.72 10.01 13.69
C TYR A 26 -7.24 10.19 13.54
N GLU A 27 -7.65 11.17 12.74
CA GLU A 27 -9.04 11.37 12.38
C GLU A 27 -9.28 10.72 11.00
N PRO A 28 -9.98 9.58 10.96
CA PRO A 28 -10.17 8.86 9.71
C PRO A 28 -11.20 9.54 8.80
N PRO A 29 -11.33 9.09 7.53
CA PRO A 29 -12.39 9.54 6.64
C PRO A 29 -13.77 9.37 7.28
N ALA A 30 -14.70 10.28 6.98
CA ALA A 30 -16.00 10.40 7.66
C ALA A 30 -16.88 9.14 7.61
N GLU A 31 -16.61 8.21 6.70
CA GLU A 31 -17.32 6.93 6.58
C GLU A 31 -16.88 5.86 7.59
N ILE A 32 -15.80 6.07 8.34
CA ILE A 32 -15.32 5.14 9.38
C ILE A 32 -15.11 5.88 10.70
N ASP A 33 -15.47 5.27 11.81
CA ASP A 33 -15.37 5.88 13.15
C ASP A 33 -13.97 5.73 13.77
N GLY A 34 -13.20 4.77 13.26
CA GLY A 34 -11.92 4.37 13.82
C GLY A 34 -11.23 3.30 13.00
N VAL A 35 -9.99 3.03 13.38
CA VAL A 35 -9.17 1.97 12.80
C VAL A 35 -8.64 1.09 13.93
N ASP A 36 -9.17 -0.12 13.99
CA ASP A 36 -8.76 -1.14 14.95
C ASP A 36 -7.51 -1.87 14.47
N VAL A 37 -6.51 -2.01 15.35
CA VAL A 37 -5.21 -2.62 15.03
C VAL A 37 -5.05 -3.96 15.76
N GLU A 38 -4.96 -5.05 14.99
CA GLU A 38 -4.75 -6.40 15.52
C GLU A 38 -3.45 -7.02 14.98
N ARG A 39 -2.66 -7.63 15.87
CA ARG A 39 -1.50 -8.46 15.49
C ARG A 39 -1.91 -9.92 15.41
N ARG A 40 -1.65 -10.56 14.27
CA ARG A 40 -1.79 -12.02 14.08
C ARG A 40 -0.49 -12.63 13.59
N GLY A 41 0.31 -13.16 14.50
CA GLY A 41 1.64 -13.67 14.19
C GLY A 41 2.55 -12.55 13.67
N ASN A 42 3.06 -12.72 12.45
CA ASN A 42 3.88 -11.73 11.75
C ASN A 42 3.08 -10.77 10.85
N LYS A 43 1.77 -10.64 11.08
CA LYS A 43 0.90 -9.74 10.33
C LYS A 43 0.27 -8.71 11.25
N LEU A 44 0.12 -7.51 10.72
CA LEU A 44 -0.68 -6.44 11.30
C LEU A 44 -1.93 -6.27 10.43
N LEU A 45 -3.09 -6.28 11.08
CA LEU A 45 -4.40 -6.13 10.47
C LEU A 45 -4.99 -4.82 10.98
N LEU A 46 -5.33 -3.90 10.07
CA LEU A 46 -6.01 -2.65 10.40
C LEU A 46 -7.42 -2.72 9.81
N THR A 47 -8.43 -2.74 10.67
CA THR A 47 -9.83 -2.91 10.27
C THR A 47 -10.59 -1.62 10.50
N ALA A 48 -11.47 -1.24 9.56
CA ALA A 48 -12.36 -0.12 9.77
C ALA A 48 -13.43 -0.46 10.82
N ASP A 49 -13.58 0.43 11.80
CA ASP A 49 -14.77 0.50 12.63
C ASP A 49 -15.83 1.31 11.90
N ALA A 50 -17.00 0.71 11.70
CA ALA A 50 -18.13 1.36 11.06
C ALA A 50 -19.18 1.74 12.11
N ASP A 51 -19.84 2.88 11.92
CA ASP A 51 -20.99 3.24 12.75
C ASP A 51 -22.08 2.15 12.61
N ARG A 52 -22.80 1.92 13.71
CA ARG A 52 -23.35 0.63 14.20
C ARG A 52 -24.42 -0.06 13.35
N ASP A 53 -24.62 0.32 12.09
CA ASP A 53 -25.58 -0.27 11.15
C ASP A 53 -24.93 -1.26 10.15
N ALA A 54 -23.61 -1.43 10.16
CA ALA A 54 -22.97 -2.54 9.47
C ALA A 54 -23.31 -3.85 10.21
N SER A 55 -24.25 -4.63 9.64
CA SER A 55 -24.56 -6.01 10.05
C SER A 55 -23.27 -6.76 10.45
N ASN A 56 -23.30 -7.47 11.58
CA ASN A 56 -22.24 -8.36 12.10
C ASN A 56 -21.65 -9.37 11.07
N TYR A 57 -22.21 -9.41 9.86
CA TYR A 57 -21.87 -10.33 8.78
C TYR A 57 -21.18 -9.66 7.57
N THR A 58 -20.99 -8.33 7.56
CA THR A 58 -20.27 -7.66 6.47
C THR A 58 -18.81 -7.46 6.88
N PRO A 59 -17.84 -8.14 6.23
CA PRO A 59 -16.43 -7.89 6.47
C PRO A 59 -16.10 -6.46 6.06
N THR A 60 -15.75 -5.59 7.01
CA THR A 60 -15.25 -4.25 6.75
C THR A 60 -13.88 -4.31 6.07
N ALA A 61 -13.51 -3.26 5.34
CA ALA A 61 -12.22 -3.19 4.66
C ALA A 61 -11.06 -3.40 5.65
N LEU A 62 -10.06 -4.13 5.19
CA LEU A 62 -8.92 -4.57 5.98
C LEU A 62 -7.63 -4.17 5.28
N LEU A 63 -6.80 -3.39 5.96
CA LEU A 63 -5.40 -3.23 5.55
C LEU A 63 -4.53 -4.31 6.20
N LYS A 64 -3.58 -4.80 5.42
CA LYS A 64 -2.69 -5.88 5.86
C LYS A 64 -1.24 -5.52 5.61
N ALA A 65 -0.46 -5.54 6.68
CA ALA A 65 0.98 -5.41 6.66
C ALA A 65 1.67 -6.68 7.20
N SER A 66 2.89 -6.91 6.76
CA SER A 66 3.79 -7.88 7.39
C SER A 66 4.70 -7.18 8.39
N LEU A 67 4.94 -7.80 9.54
CA LEU A 67 5.85 -7.30 10.55
C LEU A 67 7.27 -7.83 10.28
N LYS A 68 8.26 -6.94 10.34
CA LYS A 68 9.67 -7.28 10.17
C LYS A 68 10.54 -6.53 11.16
N GLU A 69 11.46 -7.25 11.81
CA GLU A 69 12.51 -6.63 12.61
C GLU A 69 13.64 -6.12 11.71
N ARG A 70 14.12 -4.91 12.00
CA ARG A 70 15.27 -4.30 11.36
C ARG A 70 16.23 -3.83 12.43
N ARG A 71 17.53 -3.96 12.18
CA ARG A 71 18.56 -3.38 13.03
C ARG A 71 18.87 -1.98 12.55
N LEU A 72 18.86 -1.03 13.47
CA LEU A 72 19.30 0.35 13.26
C LEU A 72 20.60 0.58 14.03
N TYR A 73 21.48 1.39 13.45
CA TYR A 73 22.77 1.76 13.99
C TYR A 73 22.78 3.25 14.29
N LYS A 74 23.41 3.64 15.41
CA LYS A 74 23.57 5.03 15.77
C LYS A 74 24.63 5.68 14.87
N THR A 75 24.28 6.79 14.25
CA THR A 75 25.16 7.65 13.45
C THR A 75 25.07 9.09 13.95
N ASP A 76 25.95 9.96 13.44
CA ASP A 76 25.93 11.39 13.76
C ASP A 76 24.64 12.08 13.28
N GLU A 77 24.01 11.56 12.22
CA GLU A 77 22.77 12.07 11.63
C GLU A 77 21.51 11.44 12.27
N GLY A 78 21.64 10.45 13.14
CA GLY A 78 20.51 9.80 13.80
C GLY A 78 20.62 8.28 13.87
N TRP A 79 19.52 7.58 13.60
CA TRP A 79 19.48 6.12 13.50
C TRP A 79 19.42 5.73 12.03
N SER A 80 20.41 4.96 11.55
CA SER A 80 20.48 4.49 10.16
C SER A 80 20.24 2.98 10.06
N ARG A 81 19.74 2.54 8.91
CA ARG A 81 19.65 1.11 8.54
C ARG A 81 20.98 0.56 8.01
N GLU A 82 21.82 1.45 7.51
CA GLU A 82 23.12 1.09 6.98
C GLU A 82 24.11 0.98 8.14
N ASP A 83 24.85 -0.12 8.14
CA ASP A 83 25.90 -0.33 9.13
C ASP A 83 27.06 0.62 8.78
N PRO A 84 27.39 1.60 9.64
CA PRO A 84 28.42 2.59 9.33
C PRO A 84 29.81 1.96 9.17
N ARG A 85 30.02 0.73 9.66
CA ARG A 85 31.25 -0.05 9.46
C ARG A 85 31.43 -0.56 8.03
N ASN A 86 30.39 -0.51 7.19
CA ASN A 86 30.53 -0.85 5.78
C ASN A 86 31.35 0.20 5.00
N GLU A 87 31.38 1.45 5.49
CA GLU A 87 32.10 2.56 4.85
C GLU A 87 33.36 2.97 5.61
N ALA A 88 33.42 2.69 6.92
CA ALA A 88 34.57 2.98 7.78
C ALA A 88 35.28 1.69 8.23
N PHE A 89 36.60 1.64 8.06
CA PHE A 89 37.46 0.57 8.60
C PHE A 89 37.70 0.72 10.13
N GLY A 90 36.63 0.94 10.90
CA GLY A 90 36.67 1.08 12.36
C GLY A 90 36.20 -0.19 13.08
N GLU A 91 36.88 -0.56 14.16
CA GLU A 91 36.52 -1.71 15.02
C GLU A 91 35.65 -1.32 16.23
N ASP A 92 35.23 -0.05 16.31
CA ASP A 92 34.45 0.45 17.45
C ASP A 92 33.06 -0.19 17.50
N GLU A 93 32.59 -0.46 18.73
CA GLU A 93 31.26 -1.02 18.97
C GLU A 93 30.20 0.06 18.67
N VAL A 94 29.52 -0.09 17.54
CA VAL A 94 28.44 0.82 17.12
C VAL A 94 27.17 0.48 17.87
N GLU A 95 26.63 1.45 18.61
CA GLU A 95 25.33 1.32 19.27
C GLU A 95 24.26 0.93 18.25
N SER A 96 23.51 -0.13 18.53
CA SER A 96 22.45 -0.60 17.65
C SER A 96 21.20 -0.98 18.43
N LYS A 97 20.04 -0.79 17.80
CA LYS A 97 18.74 -1.22 18.33
C LYS A 97 17.96 -1.99 17.27
N THR A 98 17.10 -2.90 17.73
CA THR A 98 16.14 -3.59 16.86
C THR A 98 14.82 -2.82 16.90
N VAL A 99 14.25 -2.56 15.72
CA VAL A 99 12.94 -1.91 15.55
C VAL A 99 12.07 -2.80 14.68
N GLU A 100 10.82 -3.01 15.09
CA GLU A 100 9.82 -3.72 14.30
C GLU A 100 9.13 -2.74 13.34
N TYR A 101 8.96 -3.14 12.08
CA TYR A 101 8.34 -2.36 11.02
C TYR A 101 7.07 -3.03 10.53
N ALA A 102 6.03 -2.24 10.28
CA ALA A 102 4.86 -2.63 9.50
C ALA A 102 5.16 -2.37 8.01
N CYS A 103 5.32 -3.44 7.24
CA CYS A 103 5.59 -3.38 5.80
C CYS A 103 4.31 -3.63 5.01
N PHE A 104 3.82 -2.60 4.31
CA PHE A 104 2.71 -2.70 3.36
C PHE A 104 3.27 -3.01 1.99
N LYS A 105 3.07 -4.26 1.55
CA LYS A 105 3.62 -4.74 0.28
C LYS A 105 2.63 -5.59 -0.49
N GLY A 106 2.30 -5.15 -1.70
CA GLY A 106 1.46 -5.90 -2.61
C GLY A 106 0.44 -5.03 -3.32
N ASP A 107 -0.55 -5.71 -3.90
CA ASP A 107 -1.64 -5.10 -4.63
C ASP A 107 -2.89 -4.93 -3.75
N ARG A 108 -3.99 -4.50 -4.39
CA ARG A 108 -5.31 -4.39 -3.75
C ARG A 108 -5.69 -5.67 -3.01
N GLU A 109 -5.52 -6.85 -3.62
CA GLU A 109 -5.97 -8.11 -3.05
C GLU A 109 -5.12 -8.56 -1.85
N THR A 110 -3.88 -8.08 -1.78
CA THR A 110 -2.95 -8.41 -0.72
C THR A 110 -3.02 -7.43 0.44
N VAL A 111 -3.10 -6.13 0.14
CA VAL A 111 -2.92 -5.03 1.09
C VAL A 111 -4.23 -4.38 1.49
N LEU A 112 -5.25 -4.33 0.61
CA LEU A 112 -6.54 -3.67 0.86
C LEU A 112 -7.70 -4.65 0.56
N GLN A 113 -7.98 -5.49 1.54
CA GLN A 113 -8.92 -6.59 1.43
C GLN A 113 -10.36 -6.15 1.77
N ASN A 114 -11.32 -7.00 1.41
CA ASN A 114 -12.76 -6.77 1.51
C ASN A 114 -13.25 -5.57 0.67
N THR A 115 -14.57 -5.45 0.52
CA THR A 115 -15.20 -4.47 -0.39
C THR A 115 -15.89 -3.33 0.36
N ALA A 116 -16.53 -3.61 1.49
CA ALA A 116 -17.17 -2.58 2.30
C ALA A 116 -16.11 -1.61 2.83
N LEU A 117 -16.35 -0.30 2.72
CA LEU A 117 -15.42 0.75 3.19
C LEU A 117 -14.03 0.71 2.55
N ARG A 118 -13.90 0.07 1.37
CA ARG A 118 -12.61 -0.06 0.68
C ARG A 118 -11.99 1.29 0.33
N TYR A 119 -12.78 2.23 -0.19
CA TYR A 119 -12.26 3.55 -0.55
C TYR A 119 -11.82 4.35 0.69
N PRO A 120 -12.62 4.46 1.77
CA PRO A 120 -12.15 5.04 3.03
C PRO A 120 -10.84 4.41 3.53
N MET A 121 -10.72 3.09 3.54
CA MET A 121 -9.46 2.43 3.95
C MET A 121 -8.31 2.61 2.95
N PHE A 122 -8.58 2.92 1.69
CA PHE A 122 -7.55 3.38 0.76
C PHE A 122 -7.06 4.79 1.12
N GLY A 123 -7.95 5.67 1.61
CA GLY A 123 -7.57 6.95 2.22
C GLY A 123 -6.64 6.74 3.41
N VAL A 124 -7.03 5.89 4.37
CA VAL A 124 -6.17 5.53 5.52
C VAL A 124 -4.80 5.02 5.08
N LEU A 125 -4.75 4.12 4.08
CA LEU A 125 -3.48 3.62 3.55
C LEU A 125 -2.63 4.73 2.93
N SER A 126 -3.26 5.70 2.27
CA SER A 126 -2.59 6.85 1.65
C SER A 126 -2.00 7.78 2.70
N ASP A 127 -2.74 8.06 3.77
CA ASP A 127 -2.26 8.90 4.87
C ASP A 127 -1.09 8.25 5.61
N ILE A 128 -1.15 6.93 5.84
CA ILE A 128 -0.03 6.18 6.40
C ILE A 128 1.18 6.25 5.45
N ALA A 129 0.98 6.16 4.13
CA ALA A 129 2.08 6.23 3.16
C ALA A 129 2.72 7.63 3.10
N LEU A 130 1.93 8.71 3.27
CA LEU A 130 2.44 10.07 3.42
C LEU A 130 3.27 10.21 4.71
N PHE A 131 2.77 9.65 5.81
CA PHE A 131 3.48 9.64 7.09
C PHE A 131 4.78 8.83 7.06
N ALA A 132 4.81 7.71 6.33
CA ALA A 132 5.92 6.74 6.31
C ALA A 132 7.27 7.34 5.95
N GLY A 133 7.28 8.36 5.06
CA GLY A 133 8.49 9.00 4.56
C GLY A 133 9.40 8.10 3.70
N VAL A 134 9.11 6.80 3.57
CA VAL A 134 9.93 5.84 2.81
C VAL A 134 9.07 4.91 1.97
N GLY A 135 9.40 4.77 0.68
CA GLY A 135 8.75 3.83 -0.24
C GLY A 135 7.65 4.46 -1.12
N GLU A 136 6.84 3.62 -1.76
CA GLU A 136 5.81 4.07 -2.71
C GLU A 136 4.41 3.52 -2.42
N LEU A 137 3.40 4.34 -2.72
CA LEU A 137 2.01 3.93 -2.90
C LEU A 137 1.49 4.47 -4.23
N THR A 138 0.86 3.61 -5.02
CA THR A 138 0.07 4.02 -6.18
C THR A 138 -1.32 3.45 -6.10
N GLY A 139 -2.30 4.22 -6.56
CA GLY A 139 -3.68 3.76 -6.63
C GLY A 139 -4.47 4.44 -7.74
N ILE A 140 -5.51 3.76 -8.19
CA ILE A 140 -6.51 4.27 -9.12
C ILE A 140 -7.88 3.99 -8.52
N ALA A 141 -8.67 5.04 -8.34
CA ALA A 141 -10.01 4.96 -7.78
C ALA A 141 -10.98 5.86 -8.57
N VAL A 142 -12.27 5.53 -8.52
CA VAL A 142 -13.33 6.47 -8.86
C VAL A 142 -13.82 7.14 -7.59
N VAL A 143 -13.85 8.47 -7.63
CA VAL A 143 -14.29 9.35 -6.55
C VAL A 143 -15.33 10.28 -7.15
N ASP A 144 -16.55 10.26 -6.61
CA ASP A 144 -17.65 11.10 -7.11
C ASP A 144 -17.92 10.97 -8.63
N GLY A 145 -17.64 9.78 -9.19
CA GLY A 145 -17.83 9.49 -10.61
C GLY A 145 -16.65 9.85 -11.51
N GLU A 146 -15.57 10.41 -10.96
CA GLU A 146 -14.36 10.78 -11.69
C GLU A 146 -13.18 9.85 -11.34
N LEU A 147 -12.38 9.51 -12.36
CA LEU A 147 -11.20 8.67 -12.18
C LEU A 147 -10.05 9.50 -11.61
N SER A 148 -9.53 9.07 -10.47
CA SER A 148 -8.44 9.70 -9.74
C SER A 148 -7.24 8.76 -9.61
N ALA A 149 -6.04 9.30 -9.80
CA ALA A 149 -4.78 8.61 -9.53
C ALA A 149 -4.11 9.19 -8.29
N THR A 150 -3.72 8.30 -7.40
CA THR A 150 -2.87 8.60 -6.25
C THR A 150 -1.48 8.06 -6.52
N ARG A 151 -0.45 8.88 -6.30
CA ARG A 151 0.95 8.47 -6.34
C ARG A 151 1.70 9.18 -5.23
N ILE A 152 2.23 8.39 -4.30
CA ILE A 152 2.99 8.86 -3.14
C ILE A 152 4.36 8.21 -3.21
N ILE A 153 5.42 9.01 -3.13
CA ILE A 153 6.82 8.58 -3.20
C ILE A 153 7.57 9.23 -2.05
N GLU A 154 8.21 8.43 -1.21
CA GLU A 154 8.98 8.89 -0.05
C GLU A 154 8.18 9.88 0.82
N GLY A 155 6.91 9.57 1.07
CA GLY A 155 6.01 10.42 1.89
C GLY A 155 5.44 11.65 1.18
N GLU A 156 5.72 11.86 -0.11
CA GLU A 156 5.24 13.03 -0.85
C GLU A 156 4.26 12.66 -1.96
N GLU A 157 3.17 13.41 -2.09
CA GLU A 157 2.29 13.33 -3.25
C GLU A 157 3.03 13.74 -4.54
N ARG A 158 2.86 12.94 -5.58
CA ARG A 158 3.44 13.18 -6.91
C ARG A 158 2.33 13.18 -7.96
N PRO A 159 2.40 14.09 -8.96
CA PRO A 159 1.47 14.06 -10.07
C PRO A 159 1.46 12.70 -10.78
N ALA A 160 0.26 12.23 -11.12
CA ALA A 160 0.02 11.03 -11.89
C ALA A 160 -1.19 11.23 -12.81
N THR A 161 -1.14 10.61 -13.98
CA THR A 161 -2.23 10.67 -14.97
C THR A 161 -2.70 9.26 -15.27
N VAL A 162 -4.01 9.08 -15.39
CA VAL A 162 -4.60 7.81 -15.87
C VAL A 162 -5.03 7.99 -17.31
N GLU A 163 -4.54 7.12 -18.18
CA GLU A 163 -5.00 7.00 -19.56
C GLU A 163 -5.80 5.71 -19.68
N VAL A 164 -7.04 5.83 -20.15
CA VAL A 164 -7.90 4.68 -20.45
C VAL A 164 -7.81 4.41 -21.94
N VAL A 165 -7.21 3.28 -22.30
CA VAL A 165 -7.06 2.85 -23.70
C VAL A 165 -8.04 1.72 -24.00
N ASP A 166 -8.66 1.74 -25.19
CA ASP A 166 -9.48 0.60 -25.63
C ASP A 166 -8.52 -0.57 -25.96
N PRO A 167 -8.72 -1.77 -25.38
CA PRO A 167 -7.87 -2.92 -25.68
C PRO A 167 -7.88 -3.35 -27.16
N ASN A 168 -8.81 -2.83 -27.97
CA ASN A 168 -8.90 -3.05 -29.41
C ASN A 168 -8.31 -1.91 -30.25
N GLU A 169 -7.87 -0.80 -29.65
CA GLU A 169 -7.25 0.31 -30.36
C GLU A 169 -5.91 -0.15 -30.94
N GLY A 170 -5.84 -0.25 -32.28
CA GLY A 170 -4.69 -0.82 -33.01
C GLY A 170 -4.90 -2.23 -33.56
N ARG A 171 -6.01 -2.91 -33.26
CA ARG A 171 -6.45 -4.12 -33.98
C ARG A 171 -7.13 -3.71 -35.29
N ASN A 172 -6.33 -3.38 -36.30
CA ASN A 172 -6.85 -3.31 -37.67
C ASN A 172 -7.41 -4.70 -38.05
N GLU A 173 -8.69 -4.75 -38.40
CA GLU A 173 -9.41 -5.90 -38.94
C GLU A 173 -8.94 -6.26 -40.38
N THR A 174 -7.63 -6.30 -40.62
CA THR A 174 -7.08 -6.55 -41.95
C THR A 174 -5.80 -7.39 -41.94
N ASN A 175 -5.70 -8.35 -41.01
CA ASN A 175 -4.78 -9.49 -41.16
C ASN A 175 -5.38 -10.75 -40.52
N ALA A 176 -6.51 -11.19 -41.07
CA ALA A 176 -6.88 -12.60 -41.05
C ALA A 176 -5.91 -13.38 -41.96
N SER A 177 -4.65 -13.50 -41.54
CA SER A 177 -3.66 -14.30 -42.24
C SER A 177 -3.72 -15.72 -41.68
N GLY A 178 -4.26 -16.63 -42.50
CA GLY A 178 -3.94 -18.05 -42.72
C GLY A 178 -3.16 -18.96 -41.76
N TRP A 179 -3.12 -18.79 -40.44
CA TRP A 179 -2.32 -19.69 -39.55
C TRP A 179 -2.99 -21.06 -39.26
N ARG A 180 -4.04 -21.41 -40.03
CA ARG A 180 -4.73 -22.71 -39.98
C ARG A 180 -4.62 -23.51 -41.28
N ASP A 181 -3.65 -23.21 -42.14
CA ASP A 181 -3.25 -24.14 -43.20
C ASP A 181 -2.06 -24.96 -42.70
N ASN A 182 -2.32 -26.19 -42.27
CA ASN A 182 -1.30 -27.18 -41.98
C ASN A 182 -1.35 -28.25 -43.07
N SER A 183 -0.97 -27.88 -44.29
CA SER A 183 -0.63 -28.82 -45.36
C SER A 183 0.84 -29.25 -45.21
N LEU A 184 1.06 -30.21 -44.31
CA LEU A 184 2.30 -30.99 -44.31
C LEU A 184 2.31 -31.90 -45.55
N ILE A 185 3.29 -31.65 -46.40
CA ILE A 185 3.70 -32.47 -47.54
C ILE A 185 4.39 -33.73 -46.99
N GLY A 186 3.95 -34.91 -47.44
CA GLY A 186 4.53 -36.21 -47.13
C GLY A 186 3.58 -37.36 -47.43
#